data_AF-Q0RMX7-F1
#
_entry.id   AF-Q0RMX7-F1
#
_cell.length_a   1.000
_cell.length_b   1.000
_cell.length_c   1.000
_cell.angle_alpha   90.00
_cell.angle_beta   90.00
_cell.angle_gamma   90.00
#
_symmetry.space_group_name_H-M   'P 1'
#
loop_
_entity.id
_entity.type
_entity.pdbx_description
1 polymer ?
#
loop_
_entity_poly.entity_id
_entity_poly.type
_entity_poly.pdbx_seq_one_letter_code
_entity_poly.pdbx_strand_id
1 'polypeptide(L)'
;MVDRSGVAVSWSRHGGADCLRLAGLAGLELEARVRIRPATAVALGTAPPTAGRLLRDGPDLCFLPRFPFLDGTAYVVTVDGAAVAELTRAGSDAAATTEVLAIHPSAATVPRNLLRAYVWFSAPMSEGQAAGHVRLVDDAGDVLAGALLATDQELWDAARRRLTVLLDPARIKRGLAPHREAGYPLRSGAPFRLVVDGGFRDARGRRLRAGAERHYQVADDERRHVDPQAWTLRVPPAGTTAPLRVGFDRPLDHGLIARCLRVVGPEDWPVDGVADVGAEERSWRLTPRHGWAPGPHRLVVDPVLEDLAGNSLGRLFDRDLARPTDDPRGARGVIVPFRPA
;
A
#
# COMPACT_ATOMS: atom_id res chain seq x y z
N MET A 1 40.98 -13.35 -9.08
CA MET A 1 41.15 -13.95 -10.41
C MET A 1 40.70 -12.88 -11.40
N VAL A 2 41.61 -12.32 -12.18
CA VAL A 2 41.32 -11.15 -13.05
C VAL A 2 40.72 -11.66 -14.35
N ASP A 3 39.43 -11.38 -14.57
CA ASP A 3 38.69 -11.70 -15.80
C ASP A 3 39.04 -10.69 -16.92
N ARG A 4 38.99 -11.17 -18.17
CA ARG A 4 39.53 -10.60 -19.43
C ARG A 4 38.89 -9.30 -19.92
N SER A 5 38.20 -8.55 -19.06
CA SER A 5 37.55 -7.27 -19.40
C SER A 5 38.34 -6.03 -18.95
N GLY A 6 39.32 -6.18 -18.05
CA GLY A 6 40.05 -5.05 -17.46
C GLY A 6 39.21 -4.19 -16.48
N VAL A 7 37.96 -4.58 -16.23
CA VAL A 7 37.02 -3.87 -15.35
C VAL A 7 37.02 -4.55 -13.98
N ALA A 8 37.36 -3.80 -12.94
CA ALA A 8 37.25 -4.28 -11.56
C ALA A 8 35.96 -3.76 -10.93
N VAL A 9 35.16 -4.65 -10.35
CA VAL A 9 33.90 -4.31 -9.69
C VAL A 9 33.99 -4.61 -8.20
N SER A 10 33.53 -3.69 -7.34
CA SER A 10 33.55 -3.86 -5.89
C SER A 10 32.39 -3.12 -5.20
N TRP A 11 32.03 -3.57 -4.00
CA TRP A 11 31.12 -2.83 -3.11
C TRP A 11 31.82 -1.58 -2.58
N SER A 12 31.14 -0.43 -2.64
CA SER A 12 31.69 0.86 -2.21
C SER A 12 30.57 1.76 -1.65
N ARG A 13 30.92 2.97 -1.21
CA ARG A 13 29.97 4.02 -0.86
C ARG A 13 30.26 5.30 -1.65
N HIS A 14 29.22 6.02 -2.03
CA HIS A 14 29.31 7.34 -2.66
C HIS A 14 28.27 8.26 -2.02
N GLY A 15 28.71 9.40 -1.46
CA GLY A 15 27.82 10.33 -0.75
C GLY A 15 27.06 9.69 0.44
N GLY A 16 27.63 8.64 1.05
CA GLY A 16 26.99 7.89 2.15
C GLY A 16 26.00 6.79 1.74
N ALA A 17 25.68 6.65 0.45
CA ALA A 17 24.87 5.55 -0.07
C ALA A 17 25.73 4.41 -0.63
N ASP A 18 25.26 3.17 -0.51
CA ASP A 18 25.95 2.00 -1.05
C ASP A 18 25.89 2.00 -2.58
N CYS A 19 27.00 1.68 -3.22
CA CYS A 19 27.12 1.62 -4.67
C CYS A 19 27.97 0.42 -5.10
N LEU A 20 27.85 0.05 -6.38
CA LEU A 20 28.86 -0.78 -7.04
C LEU A 20 29.87 0.14 -7.73
N ARG A 21 31.13 0.09 -7.28
CA ARG A 21 32.25 0.78 -7.92
C ARG A 21 32.76 -0.04 -9.09
N LEU A 22 32.91 0.58 -10.24
CA LEU A 22 33.51 0.01 -11.45
C LEU A 22 34.76 0.82 -11.79
N ALA A 23 35.92 0.18 -11.70
CA ALA A 23 37.23 0.73 -12.06
C ALA A 23 37.71 0.16 -13.40
N GLY A 24 38.53 0.91 -14.13
CA GLY A 24 39.08 0.48 -15.44
C GLY A 24 38.20 0.80 -16.65
N LEU A 25 37.18 1.65 -16.50
CA LEU A 25 36.24 2.05 -17.57
C LEU A 25 36.56 3.42 -18.21
N ALA A 26 37.79 3.91 -18.09
CA ALA A 26 38.18 5.23 -18.57
C ALA A 26 37.90 5.41 -20.09
N GLY A 27 37.16 6.46 -20.46
CA GLY A 27 36.97 6.87 -21.86
C GLY A 27 35.73 6.33 -22.58
N LEU A 28 34.87 5.54 -21.92
CA LEU A 28 33.61 5.07 -22.53
C LEU A 28 32.46 6.06 -22.30
N GLU A 29 31.60 6.28 -23.30
CA GLU A 29 30.30 6.94 -23.08
C GLU A 29 29.38 5.97 -22.30
N LEU A 30 29.12 6.28 -21.03
CA LEU A 30 28.99 5.25 -19.99
C LEU A 30 27.55 4.94 -19.52
N GLU A 31 26.56 5.78 -19.84
CA GLU A 31 25.20 5.57 -19.33
C GLU A 31 24.43 4.47 -20.10
N ALA A 32 24.78 4.21 -21.36
CA ALA A 32 24.03 3.27 -22.19
C ALA A 32 24.45 1.78 -22.02
N ARG A 33 25.60 1.50 -21.39
CA ARG A 33 26.32 0.23 -21.58
C ARG A 33 26.45 -0.64 -20.31
N VAL A 34 26.34 -0.04 -19.11
CA VAL A 34 26.37 -0.78 -17.84
C VAL A 34 24.95 -1.26 -17.48
N ARG A 35 24.83 -2.53 -17.13
CA ARG A 35 23.58 -3.14 -16.63
C ARG A 35 23.92 -4.03 -15.45
N ILE A 36 23.20 -3.85 -14.36
CA ILE A 36 23.34 -4.68 -13.16
C ILE A 36 22.03 -5.43 -12.97
N ARG A 37 22.10 -6.73 -12.72
CA ARG A 37 20.93 -7.59 -12.50
C ARG A 37 21.18 -8.53 -11.34
N PRO A 38 20.17 -8.87 -10.52
CA PRO A 38 20.28 -10.04 -9.65
C PRO A 38 20.57 -11.29 -10.49
N ALA A 39 21.46 -12.17 -10.02
CA ALA A 39 21.87 -13.38 -10.74
C ALA A 39 20.67 -14.29 -11.06
N THR A 40 19.69 -14.36 -10.15
CA THR A 40 18.42 -15.07 -10.36
C THR A 40 17.63 -14.52 -11.55
N ALA A 41 17.66 -13.19 -11.73
CA ALA A 41 16.99 -12.50 -12.83
C ALA A 41 17.69 -12.74 -14.17
N VAL A 42 19.03 -12.91 -14.17
CA VAL A 42 19.79 -13.31 -15.36
C VAL A 42 19.43 -14.73 -15.78
N ALA A 43 19.35 -15.67 -14.83
CA ALA A 43 18.99 -17.06 -15.09
C ALA A 43 17.59 -17.22 -15.71
N LEU A 44 16.65 -16.34 -15.33
CA LEU A 44 15.27 -16.32 -15.85
C LEU A 44 15.13 -15.58 -17.19
N GLY A 45 16.16 -14.87 -17.66
CA GLY A 45 16.25 -14.32 -19.02
C GLY A 45 15.38 -13.09 -19.35
N THR A 46 14.64 -12.52 -18.40
CA THR A 46 13.58 -11.53 -18.71
C THR A 46 13.56 -10.27 -17.86
N ALA A 47 14.42 -10.15 -16.84
CA ALA A 47 14.36 -9.01 -15.92
C ALA A 47 15.06 -7.75 -16.47
N PRO A 48 14.43 -6.57 -16.37
CA PRO A 48 15.11 -5.31 -16.62
C PRO A 48 16.29 -5.12 -15.65
N PRO A 49 17.33 -4.38 -16.04
CA PRO A 49 18.42 -4.03 -15.12
C PRO A 49 17.87 -3.33 -13.89
N THR A 50 18.56 -3.50 -12.76
CA THR A 50 18.36 -2.69 -11.56
C THR A 50 18.35 -1.22 -11.97
N ALA A 51 17.26 -0.52 -11.63
CA ALA A 51 17.17 0.92 -11.88
C ALA A 51 18.19 1.65 -10.99
N GLY A 52 18.86 2.66 -11.53
CA GLY A 52 19.87 3.42 -10.79
C GLY A 52 20.51 4.50 -11.64
N ARG A 53 21.53 5.13 -11.08
CA ARG A 53 22.33 6.16 -11.73
C ARG A 53 23.78 5.76 -11.67
N LEU A 54 24.50 5.99 -12.76
CA LEU A 54 25.94 5.81 -12.81
C LEU A 54 26.58 7.19 -12.59
N LEU A 55 27.24 7.38 -11.45
CA LEU A 55 27.91 8.63 -11.13
C LEU A 55 29.42 8.47 -11.30
N ARG A 56 30.10 9.53 -11.74
CA ARG A 56 31.58 9.56 -11.71
C ARG A 56 32.06 9.75 -10.29
N ASP A 57 33.07 8.98 -9.90
CA ASP A 57 33.76 9.09 -8.62
C ASP A 57 35.28 8.98 -8.85
N GLY A 58 35.91 10.12 -9.14
CA GLY A 58 37.29 10.17 -9.60
C GLY A 58 37.47 9.46 -10.96
N PRO A 59 38.44 8.54 -11.10
CA PRO A 59 38.64 7.76 -12.32
C PRO A 59 37.62 6.61 -12.49
N ASP A 60 36.85 6.32 -11.45
CA ASP A 60 35.90 5.22 -11.41
C ASP A 60 34.46 5.70 -11.61
N LEU A 61 33.56 4.73 -11.69
CA LEU A 61 32.13 4.96 -11.67
C LEU A 61 31.50 4.27 -10.47
N CYS A 62 30.51 4.91 -9.89
CA CYS A 62 29.66 4.35 -8.86
C CYS A 62 28.25 4.20 -9.39
N PHE A 63 27.78 2.95 -9.54
CA PHE A 63 26.37 2.70 -9.77
C PHE A 63 25.61 2.79 -8.44
N LEU A 64 24.82 3.84 -8.31
CA LEU A 64 23.90 4.06 -7.20
C LEU A 64 22.53 3.53 -7.60
N PRO A 65 22.07 2.42 -7.00
CA PRO A 65 20.79 1.87 -7.37
C PRO A 65 19.68 2.80 -6.82
N ARG A 66 18.57 2.89 -7.56
CA ARG A 66 17.37 3.63 -7.13
C ARG A 66 16.82 3.06 -5.82
N PHE A 67 17.02 1.76 -5.60
CA PHE A 67 16.68 1.03 -4.38
C PHE A 67 17.91 0.27 -3.87
N PRO A 68 18.13 0.14 -2.56
CA PRO A 68 19.35 -0.49 -2.07
C PRO A 68 19.51 -1.92 -2.58
N PHE A 69 20.76 -2.34 -2.84
CA PHE A 69 21.04 -3.74 -3.11
C PHE A 69 20.58 -4.61 -1.95
N LEU A 70 19.99 -5.75 -2.25
CA LEU A 70 19.50 -6.70 -1.27
C LEU A 70 20.66 -7.53 -0.71
N ASP A 71 20.75 -7.59 0.60
CA ASP A 71 21.70 -8.44 1.30
C ASP A 71 21.47 -9.93 0.98
N GLY A 72 22.56 -10.68 0.86
CA GLY A 72 22.55 -12.09 0.45
C GLY A 72 22.26 -12.31 -1.04
N THR A 73 22.13 -11.26 -1.84
CA THR A 73 21.82 -11.37 -3.27
C THR A 73 23.09 -11.27 -4.11
N ALA A 74 23.26 -12.21 -5.03
CA ALA A 74 24.29 -12.16 -6.08
C ALA A 74 23.83 -11.21 -7.20
N TYR A 75 24.72 -10.31 -7.62
CA TYR A 75 24.50 -9.37 -8.71
C TYR A 75 25.52 -9.60 -9.81
N VAL A 76 25.02 -9.75 -11.03
CA VAL A 76 25.81 -9.82 -12.26
C VAL A 76 25.89 -8.43 -12.86
N VAL A 77 27.11 -7.99 -13.11
CA VAL A 77 27.40 -6.73 -13.80
C VAL A 77 27.80 -7.05 -15.22
N THR A 78 27.05 -6.49 -16.18
CA THR A 78 27.38 -6.59 -17.60
C THR A 78 27.77 -5.23 -18.14
N VAL A 79 28.84 -5.19 -18.92
CA VAL A 79 29.25 -4.06 -19.75
C VAL A 79 29.16 -4.53 -21.19
N ASP A 80 28.40 -3.81 -22.02
CA ASP A 80 28.22 -4.19 -23.44
C ASP A 80 27.60 -5.56 -23.67
N GLY A 81 26.75 -5.98 -22.74
CA GLY A 81 26.13 -7.30 -22.77
C GLY A 81 27.05 -8.43 -22.32
N ALA A 82 28.36 -8.20 -22.16
CA ALA A 82 29.28 -9.17 -21.58
C ALA A 82 29.28 -9.07 -20.05
N ALA A 83 29.13 -10.20 -19.37
CA ALA A 83 29.34 -10.25 -17.92
C ALA A 83 30.82 -9.97 -17.60
N VAL A 84 31.06 -9.00 -16.72
CA VAL A 84 32.41 -8.62 -16.29
C VAL A 84 32.68 -8.89 -14.82
N ALA A 85 31.62 -9.10 -14.03
CA ALA A 85 31.71 -9.49 -12.63
C ALA A 85 30.39 -10.11 -12.15
N GLU A 86 30.50 -11.02 -11.19
CA GLU A 86 29.41 -11.43 -10.33
C GLU A 86 29.88 -11.28 -8.88
N LEU A 87 29.10 -10.58 -8.07
CA LEU A 87 29.42 -10.38 -6.66
C LEU A 87 28.18 -10.47 -5.79
N THR A 88 28.34 -11.20 -4.68
CA THR A 88 27.29 -11.35 -3.68
C THR A 88 27.38 -10.22 -2.67
N ARG A 89 26.26 -9.56 -2.41
CA ARG A 89 26.16 -8.62 -1.31
C ARG A 89 26.14 -9.44 -0.02
N ALA A 90 27.11 -9.23 0.85
CA ALA A 90 27.15 -9.93 2.13
C ALA A 90 25.83 -9.71 2.89
N GLY A 91 25.35 -10.78 3.53
CA GLY A 91 24.22 -10.67 4.46
C GLY A 91 24.56 -9.69 5.57
N SER A 92 23.69 -8.72 5.84
CA SER A 92 23.77 -8.00 7.11
C SER A 92 23.22 -8.87 8.23
N ASP A 93 24.07 -9.31 9.16
CA ASP A 93 23.65 -9.85 10.46
C ASP A 93 23.06 -8.77 11.39
N ALA A 94 22.89 -7.53 10.91
CA ALA A 94 22.24 -6.48 11.69
C ALA A 94 20.83 -6.91 12.10
N ALA A 95 20.50 -6.64 13.36
CA ALA A 95 19.23 -6.98 13.97
C ALA A 95 18.03 -6.50 13.12
N ALA A 96 17.00 -7.34 13.07
CA ALA A 96 15.72 -7.01 12.46
C ALA A 96 15.01 -5.91 13.27
N THR A 97 14.92 -4.70 12.70
CA THR A 97 14.30 -3.54 13.36
C THR A 97 12.92 -3.18 12.83
N THR A 98 12.57 -3.67 11.63
CA THR A 98 11.35 -3.29 10.93
C THR A 98 10.16 -4.10 11.43
N GLU A 99 9.03 -3.45 11.65
CA GLU A 99 7.84 -4.02 12.29
C GLU A 99 6.62 -3.75 11.42
N VAL A 100 5.63 -4.65 11.50
CA VAL A 100 4.27 -4.36 11.01
C VAL A 100 3.57 -3.53 12.08
N LEU A 101 3.23 -2.29 11.73
CA LEU A 101 2.58 -1.35 12.64
C LEU A 101 1.07 -1.59 12.74
N ALA A 102 0.44 -1.91 11.61
CA ALA A 102 -1.00 -2.13 11.54
C ALA A 102 -1.39 -2.93 10.29
N ILE A 103 -2.46 -3.70 10.41
CA ILE A 103 -3.19 -4.27 9.28
C ILE A 103 -4.59 -3.67 9.31
N HIS A 104 -5.01 -3.01 8.22
CA HIS A 104 -6.37 -2.46 8.08
C HIS A 104 -7.19 -3.27 7.06
N PRO A 105 -8.53 -3.34 7.19
CA PRO A 105 -9.35 -2.64 8.17
C PRO A 105 -9.10 -3.08 9.61
N SER A 106 -9.34 -2.18 10.56
CA SER A 106 -9.29 -2.48 11.98
C SER A 106 -10.57 -3.12 12.53
N ALA A 107 -11.63 -3.16 11.75
CA ALA A 107 -12.84 -3.91 12.08
C ALA A 107 -12.56 -5.41 12.28
N ALA A 108 -13.13 -6.01 13.32
CA ALA A 108 -13.06 -7.45 13.55
C ALA A 108 -13.92 -8.25 12.57
N THR A 109 -14.92 -7.61 11.96
CA THR A 109 -15.81 -8.20 10.96
C THR A 109 -15.72 -7.43 9.65
N VAL A 110 -15.59 -8.17 8.56
CA VAL A 110 -15.52 -7.63 7.18
C VAL A 110 -16.61 -8.28 6.32
N PRO A 111 -17.08 -7.61 5.26
CA PRO A 111 -18.06 -8.24 4.38
C PRO A 111 -17.38 -9.33 3.53
N ARG A 112 -18.14 -10.34 3.09
CA ARG A 112 -17.63 -11.40 2.19
C ARG A 112 -17.01 -10.85 0.90
N ASN A 113 -17.49 -9.70 0.44
CA ASN A 113 -16.94 -8.97 -0.69
C ASN A 113 -15.92 -7.87 -0.30
N LEU A 114 -15.17 -8.06 0.79
CA LEU A 114 -14.01 -7.23 1.15
C LEU A 114 -13.11 -7.05 -0.08
N LEU A 115 -12.85 -5.80 -0.44
CA LEU A 115 -12.06 -5.49 -1.63
C LEU A 115 -10.57 -5.41 -1.34
N ARG A 116 -10.19 -4.77 -0.24
CA ARG A 116 -8.80 -4.46 0.05
C ARG A 116 -8.46 -4.41 1.52
N ALA A 117 -7.19 -4.66 1.79
CA ALA A 117 -6.54 -4.47 3.08
C ALA A 117 -5.28 -3.62 2.91
N TYR A 118 -4.77 -3.08 4.02
CA TYR A 118 -3.51 -2.35 4.05
C TYR A 118 -2.58 -2.95 5.10
N VAL A 119 -1.30 -3.08 4.78
CA VAL A 119 -0.26 -3.44 5.75
C VAL A 119 0.68 -2.26 5.91
N TRP A 120 0.79 -1.74 7.12
CA TRP A 120 1.68 -0.62 7.47
C TRP A 120 2.96 -1.14 8.13
N PHE A 121 4.10 -0.57 7.74
CA PHE A 121 5.42 -0.95 8.21
C PHE A 121 6.15 0.25 8.82
N SER A 122 7.00 0.00 9.82
CA SER A 122 7.78 1.03 10.50
C SER A 122 8.93 1.60 9.67
N ALA A 123 9.34 0.90 8.60
CA ALA A 123 10.38 1.30 7.67
C ALA A 123 10.03 0.91 6.22
N PRO A 124 10.66 1.52 5.20
CA PRO A 124 10.42 1.17 3.81
C PRO A 124 10.72 -0.31 3.53
N MET A 125 9.84 -1.00 2.81
CA MET A 125 9.96 -2.41 2.45
C MET A 125 10.61 -2.62 1.08
N SER A 126 11.11 -3.85 0.85
CA SER A 126 11.53 -4.31 -0.48
C SER A 126 10.32 -4.62 -1.35
N GLU A 127 10.46 -4.34 -2.65
CA GLU A 127 9.42 -4.60 -3.67
C GLU A 127 9.73 -5.91 -4.42
N GLY A 128 8.68 -6.57 -4.93
CA GLY A 128 8.76 -7.78 -5.75
C GLY A 128 8.78 -9.09 -4.94
N GLN A 129 8.40 -9.04 -3.66
CA GLN A 129 8.39 -10.19 -2.75
C GLN A 129 7.07 -10.36 -1.99
N ALA A 130 6.15 -9.39 -2.05
CA ALA A 130 4.92 -9.36 -1.25
C ALA A 130 4.06 -10.60 -1.44
N ALA A 131 3.94 -11.12 -2.68
CA ALA A 131 3.15 -12.32 -2.99
C ALA A 131 3.63 -13.58 -2.23
N GLY A 132 4.93 -13.65 -1.89
CA GLY A 132 5.49 -14.75 -1.10
C GLY A 132 5.35 -14.59 0.42
N HIS A 133 5.04 -13.38 0.89
CA HIS A 133 5.04 -13.05 2.31
C HIS A 133 3.69 -12.61 2.87
N VAL A 134 2.72 -12.25 2.01
CA VAL A 134 1.36 -11.85 2.41
C VAL A 134 0.36 -12.86 1.86
N ARG A 135 -0.43 -13.45 2.74
CA ARG A 135 -1.41 -14.48 2.38
C ARG A 135 -2.67 -14.38 3.22
N LEU A 136 -3.77 -14.92 2.68
CA LEU A 136 -4.96 -15.21 3.46
C LEU A 136 -4.98 -16.69 3.81
N VAL A 137 -5.25 -17.01 5.06
CA VAL A 137 -5.40 -18.40 5.54
C VAL A 137 -6.74 -18.57 6.23
N ASP A 138 -7.32 -19.76 6.17
CA ASP A 138 -8.52 -20.10 6.93
C ASP A 138 -8.21 -20.44 8.40
N ASP A 139 -9.22 -20.93 9.11
CA ASP A 139 -9.12 -21.34 10.52
C ASP A 139 -8.24 -22.58 10.72
N ALA A 140 -8.17 -23.48 9.73
CA ALA A 140 -7.28 -24.64 9.74
C ALA A 140 -5.81 -24.24 9.45
N GLY A 141 -5.59 -23.03 8.93
CA GLY A 141 -4.29 -22.52 8.53
C GLY A 141 -3.96 -22.79 7.05
N ASP A 142 -4.92 -23.31 6.29
CA ASP A 142 -4.77 -23.55 4.86
C ASP A 142 -4.87 -22.24 4.08
N VAL A 143 -4.02 -22.11 3.06
CA VAL A 143 -3.99 -20.90 2.22
C VAL A 143 -5.26 -20.83 1.38
N LEU A 144 -5.93 -19.68 1.43
CA LEU A 144 -7.03 -19.36 0.52
C LEU A 144 -6.46 -19.04 -0.88
N ALA A 145 -6.15 -20.08 -1.63
CA ALA A 145 -5.53 -19.98 -2.95
C ALA A 145 -6.39 -19.15 -3.91
N GLY A 146 -5.74 -18.25 -4.66
CA GLY A 146 -6.43 -17.36 -5.60
C GLY A 146 -7.40 -16.36 -4.95
N ALA A 147 -7.28 -16.11 -3.64
CA ALA A 147 -8.10 -15.09 -2.96
C ALA A 147 -7.56 -13.67 -3.17
N LEU A 148 -6.24 -13.52 -3.23
CA LEU A 148 -5.57 -12.24 -3.49
C LEU A 148 -5.33 -12.05 -4.99
N LEU A 149 -5.39 -10.79 -5.45
CA LEU A 149 -5.02 -10.44 -6.82
C LEU A 149 -3.54 -10.74 -7.05
N ALA A 150 -3.25 -11.66 -7.97
CA ALA A 150 -1.91 -11.85 -8.49
C ALA A 150 -1.55 -10.65 -9.39
N THR A 151 -0.58 -9.84 -8.97
CA THR A 151 -0.08 -8.72 -9.77
C THR A 151 1.44 -8.67 -9.70
N ASP A 152 2.06 -8.44 -10.85
CA ASP A 152 3.50 -8.21 -10.95
C ASP A 152 3.90 -6.85 -10.37
N GLN A 153 2.95 -5.92 -10.26
CA GLN A 153 3.17 -4.59 -9.72
C GLN A 153 2.54 -4.46 -8.32
N GLU A 154 3.40 -4.43 -7.30
CA GLU A 154 2.96 -4.26 -5.92
C GLU A 154 2.43 -2.84 -5.67
N LEU A 155 1.33 -2.75 -4.91
CA LEU A 155 0.60 -1.50 -4.70
C LEU A 155 1.10 -0.75 -3.45
N TRP A 156 2.37 -0.34 -3.49
CA TRP A 156 3.00 0.45 -2.42
C TRP A 156 2.60 1.92 -2.46
N ASP A 157 2.59 2.57 -1.29
CA ASP A 157 2.69 4.01 -1.22
C ASP A 157 4.09 4.51 -1.62
N ALA A 158 4.24 5.82 -1.82
CA ALA A 158 5.51 6.42 -2.27
C ALA A 158 6.69 6.13 -1.32
N ALA A 159 6.41 6.00 -0.01
CA ALA A 159 7.43 5.70 1.00
C ALA A 159 7.74 4.20 1.13
N ARG A 160 6.99 3.32 0.45
CA ARG A 160 7.02 1.85 0.61
C ARG A 160 6.83 1.39 2.06
N ARG A 161 5.99 2.13 2.81
CA ARG A 161 5.62 1.82 4.19
C ARG A 161 4.19 1.35 4.33
N ARG A 162 3.40 1.41 3.25
CA ARG A 162 2.04 0.89 3.21
C ARG A 162 1.83 0.08 1.93
N LEU A 163 1.63 -1.23 2.09
CA LEU A 163 1.21 -2.12 1.01
C LEU A 163 -0.31 -2.14 0.93
N THR A 164 -0.88 -1.96 -0.26
CA THR A 164 -2.29 -2.25 -0.53
C THR A 164 -2.41 -3.68 -1.03
N VAL A 165 -3.21 -4.48 -0.34
CA VAL A 165 -3.47 -5.89 -0.67
C VAL A 165 -4.89 -5.97 -1.22
N LEU A 166 -5.05 -6.35 -2.48
CA LEU A 166 -6.37 -6.52 -3.09
C LEU A 166 -6.79 -7.99 -3.02
N LEU A 167 -8.00 -8.26 -2.55
CA LEU A 167 -8.67 -9.50 -2.89
C LEU A 167 -9.04 -9.45 -4.37
N ASP A 168 -9.03 -10.60 -5.05
CA ASP A 168 -9.21 -10.66 -6.50
C ASP A 168 -10.51 -9.94 -6.94
N PRO A 169 -10.41 -8.76 -7.56
CA PRO A 169 -11.56 -7.98 -8.00
C PRO A 169 -12.47 -8.73 -8.97
N ALA A 170 -11.91 -9.64 -9.77
CA ALA A 170 -12.64 -10.40 -10.76
C ALA A 170 -13.49 -11.51 -10.13
N ARG A 171 -13.09 -11.99 -8.95
CA ARG A 171 -13.88 -12.90 -8.11
C ARG A 171 -14.89 -12.19 -7.23
N ILE A 172 -14.77 -10.89 -7.01
CA ILE A 172 -15.78 -10.10 -6.27
C ILE A 172 -16.96 -9.72 -7.18
N LYS A 173 -16.70 -9.37 -8.45
CA LYS A 173 -17.75 -8.95 -9.39
C LYS A 173 -18.50 -10.16 -9.96
N ARG A 174 -19.78 -10.29 -9.62
CA ARG A 174 -20.63 -11.45 -9.97
C ARG A 174 -20.76 -11.72 -11.47
N GLY A 175 -20.67 -10.68 -12.29
CA GLY A 175 -20.80 -10.78 -13.74
C GLY A 175 -19.57 -11.31 -14.48
N LEU A 176 -18.43 -11.47 -13.81
CA LEU A 176 -17.18 -11.88 -14.45
C LEU A 176 -16.96 -13.39 -14.42
N ALA A 177 -16.21 -13.92 -15.39
CA ALA A 177 -15.94 -15.36 -15.49
C ALA A 177 -15.24 -15.93 -14.23
N PRO A 178 -14.22 -15.28 -13.64
CA PRO A 178 -13.57 -15.79 -12.44
C PRO A 178 -14.52 -15.96 -11.24
N HIS A 179 -15.50 -15.06 -11.09
CA HIS A 179 -16.54 -15.23 -10.08
C HIS A 179 -17.45 -16.43 -10.37
N ARG A 180 -17.87 -16.62 -11.62
CA ARG A 180 -18.75 -17.74 -12.00
C ARG A 180 -18.07 -19.10 -11.81
N GLU A 181 -16.77 -19.16 -12.02
CA GLU A 181 -15.98 -20.39 -11.92
C GLU A 181 -15.55 -20.72 -10.48
N ALA A 182 -15.07 -19.72 -9.74
CA ALA A 182 -14.45 -19.93 -8.42
C ALA A 182 -15.21 -19.28 -7.24
N GLY A 183 -16.28 -18.52 -7.51
CA GLY A 183 -17.04 -17.80 -6.49
C GLY A 183 -16.24 -16.73 -5.76
N TYR A 184 -16.75 -16.28 -4.61
CA TYR A 184 -16.11 -15.29 -3.75
C TYR A 184 -14.79 -15.79 -3.13
N PRO A 185 -13.79 -14.91 -2.94
CA PRO A 185 -12.58 -15.22 -2.18
C PRO A 185 -12.84 -15.67 -0.75
N LEU A 186 -13.86 -15.10 -0.12
CA LEU A 186 -14.25 -15.36 1.27
C LEU A 186 -15.61 -16.08 1.32
N ARG A 187 -15.93 -16.69 2.45
CA ARG A 187 -17.22 -17.35 2.72
C ARG A 187 -17.86 -16.71 3.95
N SER A 188 -19.14 -16.33 3.87
CA SER A 188 -19.90 -15.81 5.01
C SER A 188 -19.86 -16.81 6.17
N GLY A 189 -19.63 -16.31 7.39
CA GLY A 189 -19.53 -17.12 8.61
C GLY A 189 -18.23 -17.91 8.78
N ALA A 190 -17.35 -17.97 7.78
CA ALA A 190 -16.06 -18.64 7.89
C ALA A 190 -14.96 -17.61 8.21
N PRO A 191 -14.32 -17.66 9.39
CA PRO A 191 -13.25 -16.74 9.72
C PRO A 191 -12.00 -16.99 8.86
N PHE A 192 -11.18 -15.94 8.71
CA PHE A 192 -9.89 -16.04 8.04
C PHE A 192 -8.88 -15.10 8.69
N ARG A 193 -7.61 -15.28 8.33
CA ARG A 193 -6.50 -14.45 8.81
C ARG A 193 -5.72 -13.87 7.63
N LEU A 194 -5.38 -12.58 7.70
CA LEU A 194 -4.35 -12.00 6.84
C LEU A 194 -3.02 -12.14 7.56
N VAL A 195 -2.08 -12.87 6.96
CA VAL A 195 -0.77 -13.18 7.55
C VAL A 195 0.33 -12.48 6.76
N VAL A 196 1.23 -11.82 7.49
CA VAL A 196 2.47 -11.22 7.01
C VAL A 196 3.63 -12.01 7.61
N ASP A 197 4.40 -12.67 6.76
CA ASP A 197 5.50 -13.54 7.16
C ASP A 197 6.71 -12.75 7.71
N GLY A 198 7.34 -13.27 8.77
CA GLY A 198 8.51 -12.62 9.39
C GLY A 198 9.75 -12.56 8.48
N GLY A 199 9.80 -13.40 7.44
CA GLY A 199 10.85 -13.39 6.42
C GLY A 199 10.76 -12.21 5.44
N PHE A 200 9.67 -11.43 5.45
CA PHE A 200 9.52 -10.28 4.56
C PHE A 200 10.63 -9.25 4.82
N ARG A 201 11.25 -8.74 3.75
CA ARG A 201 12.45 -7.91 3.87
C ARG A 201 12.16 -6.43 3.72
N ASP A 202 12.79 -5.64 4.57
CA ASP A 202 12.85 -4.20 4.44
C ASP A 202 13.73 -3.78 3.25
N ALA A 203 13.71 -2.50 2.89
CA ALA A 203 14.49 -1.96 1.77
C ALA A 203 16.02 -2.06 1.95
N ARG A 204 16.51 -2.45 3.14
CA ARG A 204 17.92 -2.76 3.39
C ARG A 204 18.19 -4.26 3.35
N GLY A 205 17.22 -5.08 2.94
CA GLY A 205 17.34 -6.53 2.88
C GLY A 205 17.15 -7.25 4.22
N ARG A 206 16.81 -6.54 5.31
CA ARG A 206 16.66 -7.14 6.64
C ARG A 206 15.25 -7.66 6.84
N ARG A 207 15.11 -8.80 7.51
CA ARG A 207 13.79 -9.39 7.83
C ARG A 207 12.98 -8.49 8.77
N LEU A 208 11.67 -8.73 8.85
CA LEU A 208 10.84 -8.17 9.91
C LEU A 208 11.30 -8.68 11.27
N ARG A 209 11.11 -7.87 12.31
CA ARG A 209 11.36 -8.27 13.71
C ARG A 209 10.55 -9.52 14.07
N ALA A 210 9.31 -9.57 13.61
CA ALA A 210 8.41 -10.71 13.75
C ALA A 210 7.39 -10.70 12.59
N GLY A 211 6.77 -11.85 12.32
CA GLY A 211 5.55 -11.89 11.50
C GLY A 211 4.38 -11.23 12.23
N ALA A 212 3.32 -10.93 11.49
CA ALA A 212 2.09 -10.37 12.03
C ALA A 212 0.88 -11.01 11.37
N GLU A 213 -0.24 -11.07 12.09
CA GLU A 213 -1.50 -11.53 11.52
C GLU A 213 -2.67 -10.70 12.03
N ARG A 214 -3.77 -10.73 11.27
CA ARG A 214 -5.03 -10.15 11.67
C ARG A 214 -6.18 -11.10 11.39
N HIS A 215 -6.99 -11.33 12.41
CA HIS A 215 -8.16 -12.21 12.36
C HIS A 215 -9.42 -11.43 11.99
N TYR A 216 -10.24 -12.04 11.14
CA TYR A 216 -11.50 -11.47 10.71
C TYR A 216 -12.63 -12.50 10.74
N GLN A 217 -13.78 -12.05 11.21
CA GLN A 217 -15.06 -12.69 10.93
C GLN A 217 -15.62 -12.19 9.60
N VAL A 218 -16.32 -13.06 8.87
CA VAL A 218 -16.88 -12.72 7.56
C VAL A 218 -18.39 -12.60 7.66
N ALA A 219 -18.89 -11.39 7.47
CA ALA A 219 -20.32 -11.10 7.34
C ALA A 219 -20.80 -11.27 5.90
N ASP A 220 -22.09 -11.02 5.68
CA ASP A 220 -22.67 -10.98 4.35
C ASP A 220 -22.12 -9.83 3.50
N ASP A 221 -22.48 -9.85 2.22
CA ASP A 221 -22.03 -8.87 1.25
C ASP A 221 -22.54 -7.46 1.57
N GLU A 222 -21.68 -6.45 1.40
CA GLU A 222 -22.10 -5.05 1.41
C GLU A 222 -22.32 -4.55 -0.02
N ARG A 223 -23.54 -4.08 -0.31
CA ARG A 223 -23.96 -3.63 -1.65
C ARG A 223 -24.73 -2.31 -1.61
N ARG A 224 -24.62 -1.56 -0.53
CA ARG A 224 -25.21 -0.23 -0.42
C ARG A 224 -24.14 0.80 -0.74
N HIS A 225 -24.55 1.88 -1.39
CA HIS A 225 -23.70 3.06 -1.51
C HIS A 225 -23.32 3.57 -0.11
N VAL A 226 -22.15 4.21 -0.01
CA VAL A 226 -21.82 5.01 1.15
C VAL A 226 -22.78 6.21 1.17
N ASP A 227 -23.47 6.41 2.28
CA ASP A 227 -24.47 7.46 2.42
C ASP A 227 -24.17 8.34 3.64
N PRO A 228 -23.55 9.52 3.43
CA PRO A 228 -23.27 10.45 4.52
C PRO A 228 -24.51 11.01 5.23
N GLN A 229 -25.70 10.90 4.64
CA GLN A 229 -26.94 11.32 5.30
C GLN A 229 -27.35 10.36 6.43
N ALA A 230 -26.86 9.11 6.42
CA ALA A 230 -27.08 8.14 7.47
C ALA A 230 -26.11 8.28 8.66
N TRP A 231 -25.14 9.20 8.60
CA TRP A 231 -24.12 9.37 9.64
C TRP A 231 -24.61 10.21 10.81
N THR A 232 -24.06 9.92 12.00
CA THR A 232 -24.35 10.71 13.20
C THR A 232 -23.25 11.75 13.42
N LEU A 233 -23.64 13.01 13.52
CA LEU A 233 -22.73 14.11 13.83
C LEU A 233 -22.91 14.55 15.29
N ARG A 234 -21.84 14.52 16.08
CA ARG A 234 -21.77 15.20 17.38
C ARG A 234 -21.04 16.51 17.20
N VAL A 235 -21.84 17.58 17.18
CA VAL A 235 -21.39 18.93 16.88
C VAL A 235 -20.82 19.58 18.15
N PRO A 236 -19.63 20.17 18.09
CA PRO A 236 -18.97 20.78 19.25
C PRO A 236 -19.53 22.19 19.54
N PRO A 237 -19.33 22.70 20.77
CA PRO A 237 -19.76 24.05 21.09
C PRO A 237 -18.95 25.13 20.37
N ALA A 238 -19.60 26.25 20.03
CA ALA A 238 -18.93 27.41 19.44
C ALA A 238 -17.83 27.97 20.36
N GLY A 239 -16.75 28.51 19.77
CA GLY A 239 -15.61 29.07 20.51
C GLY A 239 -14.69 28.05 21.18
N THR A 240 -15.03 26.75 21.19
CA THR A 240 -14.20 25.69 21.79
C THR A 240 -13.32 24.99 20.76
N THR A 241 -12.28 24.29 21.21
CA THR A 241 -11.50 23.35 20.39
C THR A 241 -11.98 21.90 20.52
N ALA A 242 -13.18 21.68 21.07
CA ALA A 242 -13.76 20.35 21.16
C ALA A 242 -13.94 19.77 19.75
N PRO A 243 -13.70 18.46 19.53
CA PRO A 243 -13.70 17.91 18.19
C PRO A 243 -15.12 17.78 17.63
N LEU A 244 -15.27 18.04 16.32
CA LEU A 244 -16.40 17.49 15.56
C LEU A 244 -16.21 15.98 15.48
N ARG A 245 -17.23 15.20 15.83
CA ARG A 245 -17.19 13.74 15.72
C ARG A 245 -18.26 13.26 14.76
N VAL A 246 -17.86 12.40 13.83
CA VAL A 246 -18.70 11.75 12.83
C VAL A 246 -18.70 10.26 13.09
N GLY A 247 -19.87 9.67 13.30
CA GLY A 247 -20.07 8.23 13.40
C GLY A 247 -20.67 7.70 12.10
N PHE A 248 -20.01 6.72 11.50
CA PHE A 248 -20.43 6.09 10.26
C PHE A 248 -21.39 4.92 10.55
N ASP A 249 -22.25 4.61 9.59
CA ASP A 249 -23.17 3.48 9.66
C ASP A 249 -22.46 2.12 9.50
N ARG A 250 -21.24 2.13 8.95
CA ARG A 250 -20.38 0.96 8.73
C ARG A 250 -18.89 1.35 8.70
N PRO A 251 -17.95 0.38 8.80
CA PRO A 251 -16.53 0.64 8.57
C PRO A 251 -16.29 1.18 7.15
N LEU A 252 -15.50 2.26 7.06
CA LEU A 252 -15.09 2.83 5.78
C LEU A 252 -13.63 2.49 5.46
N ASP A 253 -13.20 2.75 4.22
CA ASP A 253 -11.82 2.50 3.82
C ASP A 253 -10.83 3.42 4.55
N HIS A 254 -9.95 2.81 5.35
CA HIS A 254 -8.95 3.52 6.16
C HIS A 254 -8.06 4.47 5.33
N GLY A 255 -7.66 4.06 4.12
CA GLY A 255 -6.79 4.85 3.25
C GLY A 255 -7.49 6.07 2.64
N LEU A 256 -8.83 6.05 2.56
CA LEU A 256 -9.65 7.10 1.98
C LEU A 256 -10.18 8.09 3.02
N ILE A 257 -10.58 7.64 4.21
CA ILE A 257 -11.18 8.50 5.25
C ILE A 257 -10.31 9.74 5.52
N ALA A 258 -8.99 9.57 5.61
CA ALA A 258 -8.06 10.64 5.93
C ALA A 258 -8.00 11.77 4.88
N ARG A 259 -8.42 11.53 3.63
CA ARG A 259 -8.34 12.51 2.53
C ARG A 259 -9.69 12.91 1.95
N CYS A 260 -10.73 12.10 2.15
CA CYS A 260 -12.04 12.30 1.56
C CYS A 260 -13.01 13.09 2.46
N LEU A 261 -12.63 13.39 3.70
CA LEU A 261 -13.43 14.19 4.62
C LEU A 261 -12.74 15.52 4.91
N ARG A 262 -13.48 16.62 4.74
CA ARG A 262 -13.00 17.97 5.03
C ARG A 262 -14.11 18.81 5.63
N VAL A 263 -13.77 19.69 6.56
CA VAL A 263 -14.74 20.59 7.21
C VAL A 263 -14.51 22.00 6.70
N VAL A 264 -15.61 22.67 6.39
CA VAL A 264 -15.62 24.01 5.83
C VAL A 264 -16.51 24.91 6.70
N GLY A 265 -16.04 26.13 6.98
CA GLY A 265 -16.74 27.12 7.81
C GLY A 265 -17.72 28.02 7.05
N PRO A 266 -18.22 29.09 7.70
CA PRO A 266 -19.29 29.97 7.19
C PRO A 266 -18.99 30.73 5.87
N GLU A 267 -17.73 30.85 5.49
CA GLU A 267 -17.27 31.58 4.29
C GLU A 267 -16.54 30.65 3.30
N ASP A 268 -16.86 29.36 3.29
CA ASP A 268 -16.15 28.37 2.46
C ASP A 268 -14.66 28.15 2.80
N TRP A 269 -14.18 28.72 3.91
CA TRP A 269 -12.83 28.47 4.41
C TRP A 269 -12.69 27.08 5.03
N PRO A 270 -11.66 26.30 4.67
CA PRO A 270 -11.33 25.06 5.36
C PRO A 270 -11.09 25.30 6.85
N VAL A 271 -11.60 24.42 7.69
CA VAL A 271 -11.29 24.41 9.12
C VAL A 271 -10.01 23.62 9.32
N ASP A 272 -8.92 24.33 9.64
CA ASP A 272 -7.64 23.72 9.98
C ASP A 272 -7.74 22.93 11.29
N GLY A 273 -7.18 21.72 11.30
CA GLY A 273 -7.20 20.88 12.48
C GLY A 273 -6.47 19.55 12.28
N VAL A 274 -6.48 18.76 13.35
CA VAL A 274 -5.97 17.39 13.33
C VAL A 274 -7.14 16.43 13.20
N ALA A 275 -7.13 15.68 12.11
CA ALA A 275 -8.09 14.62 11.85
C ALA A 275 -7.58 13.28 12.42
N ASP A 276 -8.49 12.47 12.95
CA ASP A 276 -8.17 11.12 13.43
C ASP A 276 -9.30 10.15 13.07
N VAL A 277 -8.92 8.92 12.72
CA VAL A 277 -9.85 7.82 12.45
C VAL A 277 -10.04 7.04 13.73
N GLY A 278 -11.28 6.86 14.16
CA GLY A 278 -11.60 6.09 15.36
C GLY A 278 -11.58 4.59 15.10
N ALA A 279 -11.89 3.84 16.16
CA ALA A 279 -11.88 2.37 16.14
C ALA A 279 -12.72 1.78 14.99
N GLU A 280 -12.20 0.70 14.40
CA GLU A 280 -12.84 -0.06 13.32
C GLU A 280 -13.19 0.77 12.08
N GLU A 281 -12.54 1.92 11.88
CA GLU A 281 -12.90 2.86 10.82
C GLU A 281 -14.39 3.23 10.83
N ARG A 282 -15.05 3.19 12.00
CA ARG A 282 -16.48 3.51 12.20
C ARG A 282 -16.71 4.95 12.62
N SER A 283 -15.65 5.71 12.83
CA SER A 283 -15.77 7.11 13.19
C SER A 283 -14.57 7.91 12.72
N TRP A 284 -14.79 9.21 12.61
CA TRP A 284 -13.77 10.19 12.29
C TRP A 284 -13.99 11.41 13.16
N ARG A 285 -12.91 12.08 13.54
CA ARG A 285 -13.01 13.35 14.26
C ARG A 285 -12.06 14.38 13.70
N LEU A 286 -12.45 15.65 13.79
CA LEU A 286 -11.59 16.80 13.54
C LEU A 286 -11.50 17.66 14.80
N THR A 287 -10.30 17.78 15.33
CA THR A 287 -10.00 18.74 16.40
C THR A 287 -9.45 20.01 15.75
N PRO A 288 -10.19 21.14 15.78
CA PRO A 288 -9.73 22.34 15.10
C PRO A 288 -8.52 22.95 15.83
N ARG A 289 -7.66 23.65 15.09
CA ARG A 289 -6.53 24.38 15.67
C ARG A 289 -6.97 25.56 16.54
N HIS A 290 -8.08 26.19 16.18
CA HIS A 290 -8.67 27.33 16.86
C HIS A 290 -10.12 27.03 17.25
N GLY A 291 -10.70 27.86 18.12
CA GLY A 291 -12.09 27.73 18.52
C GLY A 291 -13.04 27.77 17.31
N TRP A 292 -14.10 26.96 17.31
CA TRP A 292 -15.09 26.96 16.25
C TRP A 292 -15.71 28.35 16.06
N ALA A 293 -15.68 28.87 14.84
CA ALA A 293 -16.41 30.08 14.51
C ALA A 293 -17.93 29.84 14.70
N PRO A 294 -18.71 30.84 15.14
CA PRO A 294 -20.16 30.73 15.10
C PRO A 294 -20.65 30.69 13.64
N GLY A 295 -21.74 29.97 13.39
CA GLY A 295 -22.43 29.99 12.09
C GLY A 295 -22.41 28.66 11.32
N PRO A 296 -22.90 28.66 10.07
CA PRO A 296 -23.06 27.45 9.27
C PRO A 296 -21.70 26.84 8.91
N HIS A 297 -21.53 25.56 9.21
CA HIS A 297 -20.40 24.75 8.79
C HIS A 297 -20.89 23.60 7.93
N ARG A 298 -19.97 22.99 7.19
CA ARG A 298 -20.24 21.86 6.30
C ARG A 298 -19.16 20.80 6.48
N LEU A 299 -19.58 19.56 6.69
CA LEU A 299 -18.74 18.40 6.38
C LEU A 299 -18.89 18.11 4.88
N VAL A 300 -17.79 18.21 4.15
CA VAL A 300 -17.72 17.91 2.72
C VAL A 300 -17.11 16.52 2.57
N VAL A 301 -17.86 15.65 1.91
CA VAL A 301 -17.48 14.27 1.64
C VAL A 301 -17.16 14.12 0.15
N ASP A 302 -15.93 13.71 -0.14
CA ASP A 302 -15.47 13.45 -1.50
C ASP A 302 -16.17 12.20 -2.06
N PRO A 303 -16.71 12.24 -3.30
CA PRO A 303 -17.49 11.13 -3.87
C PRO A 303 -16.68 9.84 -4.05
N VAL A 304 -15.34 9.91 -4.01
CA VAL A 304 -14.47 8.74 -4.10
C VAL A 304 -14.29 7.99 -2.77
N LEU A 305 -14.85 8.47 -1.67
CA LEU A 305 -14.85 7.74 -0.41
C LEU A 305 -15.60 6.42 -0.57
N GLU A 306 -15.00 5.33 -0.10
CA GLU A 306 -15.54 3.97 -0.23
C GLU A 306 -15.66 3.27 1.12
N ASP A 307 -16.52 2.26 1.16
CA ASP A 307 -16.56 1.25 2.21
C ASP A 307 -15.56 0.10 1.96
N LEU A 308 -15.55 -0.90 2.86
CA LEU A 308 -14.66 -2.05 2.76
C LEU A 308 -14.90 -2.94 1.53
N ALA A 309 -16.07 -2.87 0.91
CA ALA A 309 -16.42 -3.60 -0.32
C ALA A 309 -16.12 -2.79 -1.60
N GLY A 310 -15.56 -1.58 -1.45
CA GLY A 310 -15.28 -0.68 -2.57
C GLY A 310 -16.50 0.06 -3.11
N ASN A 311 -17.63 0.05 -2.39
CA ASN A 311 -18.79 0.86 -2.78
C ASN A 311 -18.53 2.30 -2.36
N SER A 312 -18.69 3.23 -3.29
CA SER A 312 -18.55 4.66 -3.03
C SER A 312 -19.91 5.36 -2.88
N LEU A 313 -19.89 6.68 -2.71
CA LEU A 313 -21.11 7.51 -2.76
C LEU A 313 -21.75 7.44 -4.16
N GLY A 314 -20.92 7.37 -5.19
CA GLY A 314 -21.33 7.45 -6.59
C GLY A 314 -21.49 6.10 -7.29
N ARG A 315 -20.92 5.01 -6.76
CA ARG A 315 -20.86 3.75 -7.50
C ARG A 315 -20.76 2.53 -6.58
N LEU A 316 -21.53 1.48 -6.89
CA LEU A 316 -21.29 0.14 -6.34
C LEU A 316 -20.16 -0.58 -7.08
N PHE A 317 -19.32 -1.29 -6.33
CA PHE A 317 -18.22 -2.04 -6.93
C PHE A 317 -18.71 -3.26 -7.72
N ASP A 318 -19.66 -4.00 -7.12
CA ASP A 318 -20.31 -5.19 -7.66
C ASP A 318 -21.80 -4.91 -7.93
N ARG A 319 -22.06 -4.05 -8.93
CA ARG A 319 -23.43 -3.67 -9.35
C ARG A 319 -24.18 -4.82 -10.02
N ASP A 320 -25.48 -4.90 -9.78
CA ASP A 320 -26.39 -5.72 -10.57
C ASP A 320 -26.89 -4.91 -11.78
N LEU A 321 -26.48 -5.30 -12.99
CA LEU A 321 -26.84 -4.58 -14.23
C LEU A 321 -28.35 -4.62 -14.52
N ALA A 322 -29.10 -5.53 -13.89
CA ALA A 322 -30.55 -5.59 -14.03
C ALA A 322 -31.29 -4.66 -13.05
N ARG A 323 -30.59 -4.01 -12.12
CA ARG A 323 -31.17 -3.11 -11.10
C ARG A 323 -30.78 -1.66 -11.39
N PRO A 324 -31.69 -0.82 -11.90
CA PRO A 324 -31.40 0.59 -12.16
C PRO A 324 -30.96 1.37 -10.90
N THR A 325 -31.34 0.92 -9.70
CA THR A 325 -30.90 1.52 -8.43
C THR A 325 -29.40 1.38 -8.16
N ASP A 326 -28.73 0.46 -8.86
CA ASP A 326 -27.30 0.20 -8.77
C ASP A 326 -26.50 1.01 -9.82
N ASP A 327 -27.18 1.78 -10.67
CA ASP A 327 -26.52 2.62 -11.66
C ASP A 327 -25.68 3.72 -10.99
N PRO A 328 -24.53 4.09 -11.60
CA PRO A 328 -23.68 5.15 -11.06
C PRO A 328 -24.46 6.44 -10.87
N ARG A 329 -24.34 7.02 -9.68
CA ARG A 329 -24.85 8.35 -9.35
C ARG A 329 -23.82 9.40 -9.76
N GLY A 330 -24.27 10.63 -9.98
CA GLY A 330 -23.37 11.74 -10.32
C GLY A 330 -22.24 11.88 -9.29
N ALA A 331 -21.00 12.10 -9.76
CA ALA A 331 -19.79 12.21 -8.94
C ALA A 331 -19.70 13.56 -8.20
N ARG A 332 -20.77 13.99 -7.54
CA ARG A 332 -20.80 15.20 -6.73
C ARG A 332 -20.54 14.85 -5.28
N GLY A 333 -19.68 15.62 -4.62
CA GLY A 333 -19.48 15.48 -3.18
C GLY A 333 -20.78 15.75 -2.43
N VAL A 334 -20.94 15.08 -1.28
CA VAL A 334 -22.09 15.28 -0.40
C VAL A 334 -21.70 16.29 0.68
N ILE A 335 -22.61 17.23 0.92
CA ILE A 335 -22.46 18.26 1.95
C ILE A 335 -23.41 17.90 3.09
N VAL A 336 -22.86 17.74 4.29
CA VAL A 336 -23.62 17.56 5.53
C VAL A 336 -23.49 18.85 6.35
N PRO A 337 -24.55 19.69 6.43
CA PRO A 337 -24.49 20.95 7.16
C PRO A 337 -24.56 20.71 8.67
N PHE A 338 -23.86 21.55 9.44
CA PHE A 338 -23.97 21.59 10.90
C PHE A 338 -23.69 23.01 11.43
N ARG A 339 -23.98 23.26 12.71
CA ARG A 339 -23.72 24.56 13.36
C ARG A 339 -23.16 24.33 14.76
N PRO A 340 -21.90 24.74 15.03
CA PRO A 340 -21.38 24.80 16.40
C PRO A 340 -22.32 25.64 17.27
N ALA A 341 -22.70 25.12 18.42
CA ALA A 341 -23.74 25.69 19.29
C ALA A 341 -23.16 26.35 20.55
#